data_AF-A0A7M5WQD9-F1
#
_entry.id   AF-A0A7M5WQD9-F1
#
_cell.length_a   1.000
_cell.length_b   1.000
_cell.length_c   1.000
_cell.angle_alpha   90.00
_cell.angle_beta   90.00
_cell.angle_gamma   90.00
#
_symmetry.space_group_name_H-M   'P 1'
#
loop_
_entity.id
_entity.type
_entity.pdbx_description
1 polymer ?
#
loop_
_entity_poly.entity_id
_entity_poly.type
_entity_poly.pdbx_seq_one_letter_code
_entity_poly.pdbx_strand_id
1 'polypeptide(L)'
;KQHKTRSCQKMEYFEENRRNLDKLTGFSQTCLLNVFHEHYPRKPKDLCKALSQPNEIRKLDELKKKKVLRTDQYELIYPSDRKTNSEMFDITLVFLLIRTLCGYKAPRNGWSEMPDKTEETKIAHCLTLKILRNEIQHLPRRELDTTKYREFYNKMRRSLIALGCSRDQITIFAPSHRSAEARITY
;
A
#
# COMPACT_ATOMS: atom_id res chain seq x y z
N LYS A 1 -40.13 -12.02 4.28
CA LYS A 1 -38.92 -12.84 4.59
C LYS A 1 -37.81 -12.68 3.54
N GLN A 2 -38.08 -12.73 2.23
CA GLN A 2 -37.08 -12.53 1.14
C GLN A 2 -36.28 -11.21 1.20
N HIS A 3 -36.90 -10.06 1.51
CA HIS A 3 -36.17 -8.78 1.60
C HIS A 3 -35.09 -8.75 2.70
N LYS A 4 -35.34 -9.40 3.84
CA LYS A 4 -34.38 -9.45 4.97
C LYS A 4 -33.17 -10.33 4.62
N THR A 5 -33.40 -11.44 3.90
CA THR A 5 -32.34 -12.33 3.41
C THR A 5 -31.46 -11.67 2.35
N ARG A 6 -32.06 -10.92 1.40
CA ARG A 6 -31.31 -10.18 0.36
C ARG A 6 -30.44 -9.06 0.94
N SER A 7 -30.93 -8.37 1.97
CA SER A 7 -30.15 -7.33 2.68
C SER A 7 -28.95 -7.93 3.43
N CYS A 8 -29.12 -9.10 4.06
CA CYS A 8 -28.05 -9.79 4.78
C CYS A 8 -26.93 -10.24 3.83
N GLN A 9 -27.28 -10.87 2.72
CA GLN A 9 -26.32 -11.33 1.70
C GLN A 9 -25.53 -10.20 1.05
N LYS A 10 -26.17 -9.03 0.83
CA LYS A 10 -25.48 -7.85 0.29
C LYS A 10 -24.43 -7.30 1.26
N MET A 11 -24.73 -7.29 2.56
CA MET A 11 -23.79 -6.86 3.59
C MET A 11 -22.61 -7.83 3.73
N GLU A 12 -22.85 -9.13 3.74
CA GLU A 12 -21.81 -10.16 3.82
C GLU A 12 -20.79 -10.05 2.67
N TYR A 13 -21.28 -9.78 1.46
CA TYR A 13 -20.44 -9.56 0.28
C TYR A 13 -19.52 -8.34 0.38
N PHE A 14 -20.04 -7.21 0.88
CA PHE A 14 -19.21 -6.00 1.08
C PHE A 14 -18.11 -6.23 2.12
N GLU A 15 -18.41 -6.98 3.18
CA GLU A 15 -17.43 -7.35 4.19
C GLU A 15 -16.35 -8.29 3.61
N GLU A 16 -16.72 -9.25 2.76
CA GLU A 16 -15.76 -10.12 2.08
C GLU A 16 -14.81 -9.34 1.17
N ASN A 17 -15.36 -8.48 0.30
CA ASN A 17 -14.55 -7.60 -0.55
C ASN A 17 -13.60 -6.73 0.27
N ARG A 18 -14.07 -6.22 1.41
CA ARG A 18 -13.23 -5.43 2.30
C ARG A 18 -12.07 -6.24 2.86
N ARG A 19 -12.33 -7.43 3.39
CA ARG A 19 -11.28 -8.35 3.89
C ARG A 19 -10.26 -8.71 2.80
N ASN A 20 -10.71 -8.89 1.55
CA ASN A 20 -9.82 -9.18 0.44
C ASN A 20 -8.90 -7.99 0.10
N LEU A 21 -9.44 -6.77 0.09
CA LEU A 21 -8.63 -5.57 -0.07
C LEU A 21 -7.65 -5.39 1.08
N ASP A 22 -8.07 -5.62 2.33
CA ASP A 22 -7.17 -5.52 3.48
C ASP A 22 -5.97 -6.50 3.35
N LYS A 23 -6.20 -7.73 2.88
CA LYS A 23 -5.11 -8.69 2.56
C LYS A 23 -4.19 -8.18 1.45
N LEU A 24 -4.75 -7.63 0.37
CA LEU A 24 -3.97 -7.01 -0.72
C LEU A 24 -3.13 -5.82 -0.24
N THR A 25 -3.61 -5.04 0.74
CA THR A 25 -2.80 -3.98 1.33
C THR A 25 -1.62 -4.53 2.15
N GLY A 26 -1.78 -5.71 2.77
CA GLY A 26 -0.67 -6.43 3.40
C GLY A 26 0.43 -6.80 2.40
N PHE A 27 0.06 -7.38 1.26
CA PHE A 27 1.02 -7.64 0.17
C PHE A 27 1.71 -6.35 -0.31
N SER A 28 0.97 -5.24 -0.34
CA SER A 28 1.51 -3.94 -0.75
C SER A 28 2.62 -3.46 0.17
N GLN A 29 2.43 -3.58 1.50
CA GLN A 29 3.47 -3.23 2.48
C GLN A 29 4.72 -4.10 2.28
N THR A 30 4.55 -5.42 2.10
CA THR A 30 5.66 -6.34 1.84
C THR A 30 6.43 -5.97 0.58
N CYS A 31 5.74 -5.66 -0.52
CA CYS A 31 6.38 -5.21 -1.77
C CYS A 31 7.18 -3.92 -1.56
N LEU A 32 6.61 -2.91 -0.90
CA LEU A 32 7.32 -1.66 -0.65
C LEU A 32 8.54 -1.86 0.26
N LEU A 33 8.42 -2.69 1.31
CA LEU A 33 9.57 -3.04 2.14
C LEU A 33 10.67 -3.73 1.32
N ASN A 34 10.31 -4.62 0.40
CA ASN A 34 11.28 -5.25 -0.49
C ASN A 34 12.00 -4.21 -1.36
N VAL A 35 11.27 -3.24 -1.94
CA VAL A 35 11.86 -2.15 -2.73
C VAL A 35 12.78 -1.28 -1.87
N PHE A 36 12.39 -0.96 -0.64
CA PHE A 36 13.26 -0.23 0.30
C PHE A 36 14.54 -1.02 0.61
N HIS A 37 14.41 -2.34 0.78
CA HIS A 37 15.53 -3.23 1.09
C HIS A 37 16.46 -3.56 -0.09
N GLU A 38 16.13 -3.12 -1.30
CA GLU A 38 17.11 -3.08 -2.41
C GLU A 38 18.21 -2.04 -2.15
N HIS A 39 17.93 -1.02 -1.32
CA HIS A 39 18.85 0.08 -1.02
C HIS A 39 19.39 0.04 0.41
N TYR A 40 18.62 -0.53 1.34
CA TYR A 40 18.95 -0.56 2.77
C TYR A 40 18.97 -2.00 3.33
N PRO A 41 19.91 -2.34 4.23
CA PRO A 41 20.02 -3.69 4.78
C PRO A 41 18.76 -4.06 5.59
N ARG A 42 18.44 -5.37 5.61
CA ARG A 42 17.27 -5.91 6.35
C ARG A 42 17.53 -6.08 7.85
N LYS A 43 18.78 -6.30 8.25
CA LYS A 43 19.12 -6.59 9.64
C LYS A 43 18.92 -5.34 10.50
N PRO A 44 18.18 -5.39 11.63
CA PRO A 44 17.79 -4.17 12.37
C PRO A 44 18.93 -3.25 12.80
N LYS A 45 20.06 -3.82 13.25
CA LYS A 45 21.25 -3.03 13.63
C LYS A 45 21.90 -2.35 12.44
N ASP A 46 22.00 -3.05 11.32
CA ASP A 46 22.65 -2.54 10.11
C ASP A 46 21.76 -1.49 9.46
N LEU A 47 20.43 -1.70 9.50
CA LEU A 47 19.45 -0.72 9.05
C LEU A 47 19.54 0.57 9.87
N CYS A 48 19.58 0.45 11.21
CA CYS A 48 19.75 1.61 12.09
C CYS A 48 21.04 2.36 11.75
N LYS A 49 22.15 1.65 11.52
CA LYS A 49 23.44 2.25 11.15
C LYS A 49 23.40 2.96 9.80
N ALA A 50 22.75 2.35 8.80
CA ALA A 50 22.60 2.92 7.46
C ALA A 50 21.70 4.18 7.48
N LEU A 51 20.62 4.17 8.25
CA LEU A 51 19.74 5.34 8.43
C LEU A 51 20.36 6.42 9.32
N SER A 52 21.37 6.09 10.12
CA SER A 52 22.11 7.04 10.96
C SER A 52 23.30 7.69 10.24
N GLN A 53 23.43 7.52 8.93
CA GLN A 53 24.43 8.26 8.15
C GLN A 53 24.05 9.75 8.07
N PRO A 54 25.03 10.68 7.98
CA PRO A 54 24.76 12.12 8.07
C PRO A 54 23.76 12.65 7.03
N ASN A 55 23.80 12.12 5.80
CA ASN A 55 22.92 12.55 4.72
C ASN A 55 21.47 12.11 4.95
N GLU A 56 21.27 10.89 5.42
CA GLU A 56 19.99 10.29 5.78
C GLU A 56 19.35 11.05 6.94
N ILE A 57 20.11 11.27 8.02
CA ILE A 57 19.67 12.06 9.18
C ILE A 57 19.22 13.44 8.71
N ARG A 58 20.04 14.15 7.92
CA ARG A 58 19.70 15.49 7.43
C ARG A 58 18.36 15.50 6.69
N LYS A 59 18.16 14.57 5.76
CA LYS A 59 16.90 14.46 4.99
C LYS A 59 15.71 14.16 5.90
N LEU A 60 15.86 13.25 6.86
CA LEU A 60 14.78 12.85 7.78
C LEU A 60 14.44 13.95 8.78
N ASP A 61 15.43 14.68 9.28
CA ASP A 61 15.24 15.85 10.13
C ASP A 61 14.51 16.97 9.38
N GLU A 62 14.83 17.21 8.11
CA GLU A 62 14.10 18.16 7.28
C GLU A 62 12.62 17.76 7.13
N LEU A 63 12.33 16.48 6.93
CA LEU A 63 10.95 15.97 6.87
C LEU A 63 10.22 16.12 8.21
N LYS A 64 10.91 15.88 9.33
CA LYS A 64 10.37 16.06 10.69
C LYS A 64 10.05 17.53 10.96
N LYS A 65 10.97 18.45 10.62
CA LYS A 65 10.76 19.91 10.71
C LYS A 65 9.55 20.37 9.90
N LYS A 66 9.35 19.80 8.71
CA LYS A 66 8.19 20.05 7.84
C LYS A 66 6.90 19.34 8.28
N LYS A 67 6.92 18.58 9.38
CA LYS A 67 5.80 17.78 9.89
C LYS A 67 5.27 16.72 8.91
N VAL A 68 6.07 16.35 7.92
CA VAL A 68 5.75 15.26 6.97
C VAL A 68 6.07 13.91 7.61
N LEU A 69 7.16 13.84 8.36
CA LEU A 69 7.52 12.69 9.20
C LEU A 69 7.09 13.00 10.63
N ARG A 70 6.13 12.23 11.14
CA ARG A 70 5.60 12.42 12.50
C ARG A 70 6.58 11.91 13.55
N THR A 71 6.43 12.35 14.79
CA THR A 71 7.31 11.96 15.90
C THR A 71 7.29 10.46 16.16
N ASP A 72 6.11 9.83 16.17
CA ASP A 72 5.94 8.38 16.33
C ASP A 72 6.67 7.60 15.22
N GLN A 73 6.56 8.05 13.97
CA GLN A 73 7.27 7.44 12.85
C GLN A 73 8.79 7.66 12.94
N TYR A 74 9.23 8.81 13.45
CA TYR A 74 10.65 9.10 13.66
C TYR A 74 11.26 8.18 14.72
N GLU A 75 10.53 7.89 15.79
CA GLU A 75 10.95 6.96 16.85
C GLU A 75 11.04 5.50 16.36
N LEU A 76 10.20 5.11 15.39
CA LEU A 76 10.34 3.81 14.72
C LEU A 76 11.64 3.72 13.90
N ILE A 77 12.07 4.83 13.29
CA ILE A 77 13.32 4.90 12.51
C ILE A 77 14.54 4.86 13.45
N TYR A 78 14.49 5.62 14.55
CA TYR A 78 15.58 5.73 15.53
C TYR A 78 15.13 5.30 16.93
N PRO A 79 14.93 4.00 17.16
CA PRO A 79 14.51 3.50 18.46
C PRO A 79 15.65 3.56 19.48
N SER A 80 15.30 3.66 20.76
CA SER A 80 16.25 3.77 21.87
C SER A 80 17.25 2.61 21.97
N ASP A 81 16.84 1.40 21.56
CA ASP A 81 17.68 0.20 21.55
C ASP A 81 18.60 0.10 20.32
N ARG A 82 18.55 1.10 19.43
CA ARG A 82 19.32 1.20 18.18
C ARG A 82 19.12 0.00 17.24
N LYS A 83 17.92 -0.57 17.22
CA LYS A 83 17.51 -1.63 16.29
C LYS A 83 16.25 -1.23 15.55
N THR A 84 16.42 -0.68 14.36
CA THR A 84 15.30 -0.29 13.50
C THR A 84 14.60 -1.54 12.97
N ASN A 85 13.38 -1.80 13.43
CA ASN A 85 12.55 -2.89 12.89
C ASN A 85 11.64 -2.36 11.77
N SER A 86 12.04 -2.57 10.51
CA SER A 86 11.29 -2.11 9.34
C SER A 86 9.93 -2.79 9.17
N GLU A 87 9.71 -3.96 9.79
CA GLU A 87 8.39 -4.62 9.77
C GLU A 87 7.31 -3.80 10.50
N MET A 88 7.72 -2.92 11.42
CA MET A 88 6.81 -2.00 12.12
C MET A 88 6.42 -0.78 11.29
N PHE A 89 7.03 -0.59 10.11
CA PHE A 89 6.73 0.56 9.27
C PHE A 89 5.43 0.35 8.51
N ASP A 90 4.48 1.27 8.69
CA ASP A 90 3.30 1.33 7.84
C ASP A 90 3.68 1.70 6.38
N ILE A 91 2.81 1.38 5.43
CA ILE A 91 3.04 1.64 4.00
C ILE A 91 3.35 3.11 3.68
N THR A 92 2.82 4.06 4.47
CA THR A 92 3.05 5.49 4.26
C THR A 92 4.47 5.87 4.68
N LEU A 93 4.94 5.34 5.81
CA LEU A 93 6.31 5.51 6.27
C LEU A 93 7.30 4.88 5.30
N VAL A 94 7.07 3.63 4.88
CA VAL A 94 7.97 2.95 3.91
C VAL A 94 8.04 3.73 2.61
N PHE A 95 6.90 4.16 2.05
CA PHE A 95 6.89 4.98 0.83
C PHE A 95 7.62 6.31 1.00
N LEU A 96 7.45 6.97 2.14
CA LEU A 96 8.16 8.21 2.47
C LEU A 96 9.68 8.02 2.48
N LEU A 97 10.17 6.92 3.04
CA LEU A 97 11.59 6.58 3.04
C LEU A 97 12.09 6.32 1.62
N ILE A 98 11.37 5.50 0.82
CA ILE A 98 11.75 5.20 -0.56
C ILE A 98 11.93 6.47 -1.39
N ARG A 99 10.94 7.38 -1.39
CA ARG A 99 10.98 8.59 -2.22
C ARG A 99 12.03 9.62 -1.78
N THR A 100 12.48 9.55 -0.54
CA THR A 100 13.40 10.54 0.05
C THR A 100 14.85 10.05 0.00
N LEU A 101 15.04 8.75 0.25
CA LEU A 101 16.35 8.18 0.52
C LEU A 101 16.88 7.36 -0.67
N CYS A 102 16.04 6.59 -1.37
CA CYS A 102 16.47 5.63 -2.40
C CYS A 102 16.73 6.23 -3.80
N GLY A 103 16.79 7.57 -3.91
CA GLY A 103 17.20 8.24 -5.15
C GLY A 103 16.25 8.12 -6.35
N TYR A 104 15.02 7.63 -6.15
CA TYR A 104 14.03 7.55 -7.22
C TYR A 104 13.61 8.95 -7.71
N LYS A 105 13.46 9.09 -9.02
CA LYS A 105 12.83 10.27 -9.62
C LYS A 105 11.33 10.25 -9.36
N ALA A 106 10.74 11.43 -9.20
CA ALA A 106 9.29 11.55 -9.06
C ALA A 106 8.58 11.02 -10.31
N PRO A 107 7.41 10.39 -10.17
CA PRO A 107 6.52 10.13 -11.29
C PRO A 107 6.17 11.41 -12.04
N ARG A 108 5.66 11.28 -13.28
CA ARG A 108 5.37 12.44 -14.15
C ARG A 108 4.44 13.48 -13.50
N ASN A 109 3.44 13.02 -12.76
CA ASN A 109 2.46 13.88 -12.06
C ASN A 109 2.91 14.27 -10.63
N GLY A 110 4.15 13.96 -10.25
CA GLY A 110 4.68 14.19 -8.91
C GLY A 110 4.27 13.13 -7.87
N TRP A 111 4.42 13.48 -6.59
CA TRP A 111 4.28 12.54 -5.46
C TRP A 111 2.87 12.45 -4.85
N SER A 112 1.98 13.36 -5.26
CA SER A 112 0.67 13.55 -4.63
C SER A 112 -0.50 13.06 -5.49
N GLU A 113 -0.24 12.71 -6.75
CA GLU A 113 -1.25 12.34 -7.73
C GLU A 113 -1.06 10.89 -8.18
N MET A 114 -2.15 10.30 -8.68
CA MET A 114 -2.08 8.97 -9.28
C MET A 114 -1.15 9.03 -10.52
N PRO A 115 -0.17 8.10 -10.63
CA PRO A 115 0.67 8.03 -11.82
C PRO A 115 -0.15 7.79 -13.09
N ASP A 116 0.43 8.18 -14.23
CA ASP A 116 -0.16 7.88 -15.53
C ASP A 116 -0.28 6.36 -15.73
N LYS A 117 -1.35 5.91 -16.39
CA LYS A 117 -1.62 4.48 -16.64
C LYS A 117 -0.55 3.79 -17.50
N THR A 118 0.26 4.56 -18.22
CA THR A 118 1.38 4.10 -19.06
C THR A 118 2.72 4.12 -18.32
N GLU A 119 2.79 4.70 -17.11
CA GLU A 119 4.02 4.78 -16.35
C GLU A 119 4.30 3.50 -15.55
N GLU A 120 5.08 2.59 -16.14
CA GLU A 120 5.45 1.30 -15.55
C GLU A 120 6.72 1.36 -14.67
N THR A 121 7.02 2.51 -14.09
CA THR A 121 8.20 2.62 -13.21
C THR A 121 7.92 1.96 -11.86
N LYS A 122 8.96 1.37 -11.25
CA LYS A 122 8.86 0.77 -9.91
C LYS A 122 8.28 1.75 -8.89
N ILE A 123 8.70 3.02 -8.95
CA ILE A 123 8.23 4.08 -8.04
C ILE A 123 6.77 4.48 -8.30
N ALA A 124 6.31 4.46 -9.57
CA ALA A 124 4.91 4.67 -9.90
C ALA A 124 4.01 3.56 -9.32
N HIS A 125 4.44 2.29 -9.38
CA HIS A 125 3.71 1.20 -8.74
C HIS A 125 3.68 1.35 -7.21
N CYS A 126 4.79 1.74 -6.57
CA CYS A 126 4.80 2.04 -5.13
C CYS A 126 3.84 3.18 -4.76
N LEU A 127 3.84 4.28 -5.53
CA LEU A 127 2.93 5.42 -5.29
C LEU A 127 1.46 5.00 -5.47
N THR A 128 1.17 4.23 -6.52
CA THR A 128 -0.17 3.68 -6.77
C THR A 128 -0.66 2.90 -5.56
N LEU A 129 0.13 1.94 -5.04
CA LEU A 129 -0.27 1.16 -3.87
C LEU A 129 -0.48 2.01 -2.61
N LYS A 130 0.38 3.02 -2.39
CA LYS A 130 0.21 3.97 -1.27
C LYS A 130 -1.10 4.75 -1.38
N ILE A 131 -1.43 5.26 -2.57
CA ILE A 131 -2.67 6.03 -2.79
C ILE A 131 -3.88 5.13 -2.59
N LEU A 132 -3.89 3.94 -3.22
CA LEU A 132 -5.00 3.01 -3.10
C LEU A 132 -5.22 2.57 -1.65
N ARG A 133 -4.16 2.28 -0.88
CA ARG A 133 -4.32 1.94 0.55
C ARG A 133 -5.02 3.06 1.31
N ASN A 134 -4.68 4.33 1.03
CA ASN A 134 -5.32 5.47 1.67
C ASN A 134 -6.80 5.59 1.27
N GLU A 135 -7.11 5.47 -0.02
CA GLU A 135 -8.49 5.49 -0.53
C GLU A 135 -9.33 4.35 0.09
N ILE A 136 -8.77 3.13 0.13
CA ILE A 136 -9.43 1.96 0.72
C ILE A 136 -9.68 2.22 2.21
N GLN A 137 -8.69 2.68 2.98
CA GLN A 137 -8.85 2.93 4.40
C GLN A 137 -10.02 3.88 4.70
N HIS A 138 -10.18 4.93 3.92
CA HIS A 138 -11.23 5.94 4.11
C HIS A 138 -12.57 5.60 3.45
N LEU A 139 -12.61 4.59 2.57
CA LEU A 139 -13.84 4.18 1.91
C LEU A 139 -14.81 3.50 2.90
N PRO A 140 -16.04 4.01 3.07
CA PRO A 140 -17.07 3.32 3.84
C PRO A 140 -17.40 1.96 3.23
N ARG A 141 -17.53 0.92 4.07
CA ARG A 141 -17.80 -0.46 3.60
C ARG A 141 -18.99 -0.57 2.65
N ARG A 142 -20.06 0.17 2.93
CA ARG A 142 -21.29 0.22 2.13
C ARG A 142 -21.10 0.76 0.70
N GLU A 143 -19.99 1.45 0.44
CA GLU A 143 -19.64 2.02 -0.86
C GLU A 143 -18.67 1.14 -1.65
N LEU A 144 -18.25 0.00 -1.10
CA LEU A 144 -17.39 -0.97 -1.77
C LEU A 144 -18.23 -1.97 -2.59
N ASP A 145 -18.87 -1.47 -3.64
CA ASP A 145 -19.57 -2.33 -4.59
C ASP A 145 -18.62 -3.17 -5.46
N THR A 146 -19.19 -4.06 -6.27
CA THR A 146 -18.42 -4.95 -7.15
C THR A 146 -17.57 -4.17 -8.16
N THR A 147 -18.08 -3.05 -8.68
CA THR A 147 -17.38 -2.21 -9.66
C THR A 147 -16.15 -1.57 -9.01
N LYS A 148 -16.34 -0.97 -7.84
CA LYS A 148 -15.27 -0.30 -7.08
C LYS A 148 -14.24 -1.30 -6.56
N TYR A 149 -14.68 -2.46 -6.08
CA TYR A 149 -13.78 -3.57 -5.72
C TYR A 149 -12.93 -4.00 -6.93
N ARG A 150 -13.55 -4.21 -8.09
CA ARG A 150 -12.84 -4.60 -9.33
C ARG A 150 -11.82 -3.56 -9.75
N GLU A 151 -12.15 -2.27 -9.63
CA GLU A 151 -11.23 -1.18 -9.92
C GLU A 151 -10.00 -1.21 -9.01
N PHE A 152 -10.20 -1.28 -7.68
CA PHE A 152 -9.12 -1.41 -6.72
C PHE A 152 -8.27 -2.66 -6.98
N TYR A 153 -8.93 -3.81 -7.11
CA TYR A 153 -8.28 -5.08 -7.38
C TYR A 153 -7.37 -5.00 -8.61
N ASN A 154 -7.86 -4.48 -9.73
CA ASN A 154 -7.08 -4.42 -10.97
C ASN A 154 -5.85 -3.53 -10.84
N LYS A 155 -5.98 -2.35 -10.24
CA LYS A 155 -4.85 -1.43 -10.03
C LYS A 155 -3.82 -2.00 -9.04
N MET A 156 -4.29 -2.60 -7.95
CA MET A 156 -3.42 -3.26 -6.97
C MET A 156 -2.72 -4.47 -7.60
N ARG A 157 -3.46 -5.36 -8.28
CA ARG A 157 -2.91 -6.54 -8.95
C ARG A 157 -1.79 -6.18 -9.91
N ARG A 158 -2.02 -5.20 -10.78
CA ARG A 158 -0.99 -4.74 -11.73
C ARG A 158 0.27 -4.30 -11.00
N SER A 159 0.12 -3.45 -9.99
CA SER A 159 1.25 -2.90 -9.24
C SER A 159 1.98 -3.95 -8.39
N LEU A 160 1.25 -4.85 -7.72
CA LEU A 160 1.83 -5.93 -6.92
C LEU A 160 2.67 -6.88 -7.79
N ILE A 161 2.12 -7.30 -8.94
CA ILE A 161 2.85 -8.18 -9.86
C ILE A 161 4.09 -7.48 -10.42
N ALA A 162 3.99 -6.20 -10.79
CA ALA A 162 5.12 -5.41 -11.27
C ALA A 162 6.22 -5.23 -10.21
N LEU A 163 5.86 -5.25 -8.92
CA LEU A 163 6.79 -5.23 -7.79
C LEU A 163 7.26 -6.64 -7.35
N GLY A 164 6.96 -7.68 -8.13
CA GLY A 164 7.47 -9.03 -7.92
C GLY A 164 6.61 -9.94 -7.03
N CYS A 165 5.38 -9.55 -6.67
CA CYS A 165 4.47 -10.48 -5.99
C CYS A 165 4.01 -11.61 -6.94
N SER A 166 3.82 -12.81 -6.41
CA SER A 166 3.34 -13.96 -7.18
C SER A 166 1.95 -13.69 -7.74
N ARG A 167 1.79 -13.87 -9.06
CA ARG A 167 0.50 -13.71 -9.73
C ARG A 167 -0.55 -14.64 -9.13
N ASP A 168 -0.19 -15.87 -8.82
CA ASP A 168 -1.13 -16.88 -8.29
C ASP A 168 -1.66 -16.48 -6.91
N GLN A 169 -0.79 -15.92 -6.06
CA GLN A 169 -1.19 -15.39 -4.75
C GLN A 169 -2.15 -14.20 -4.86
N ILE A 170 -2.12 -13.45 -5.97
CA ILE A 170 -2.99 -12.29 -6.18
C ILE A 170 -4.28 -12.67 -6.91
N THR A 171 -4.26 -13.67 -7.79
CA THR A 171 -5.45 -14.09 -8.56
C THR A 171 -6.53 -14.72 -7.71
N ILE A 172 -6.21 -15.25 -6.52
CA ILE A 172 -7.23 -15.75 -5.58
C ILE A 172 -8.23 -14.67 -5.12
N PHE A 173 -7.84 -13.39 -5.22
CA PHE A 173 -8.71 -12.26 -4.87
C PHE A 173 -9.47 -11.69 -6.08
N ALA A 174 -9.39 -12.34 -7.25
CA ALA A 174 -10.12 -11.88 -8.42
C ALA A 174 -11.62 -11.80 -8.15
N PRO A 175 -12.32 -10.76 -8.64
CA PRO A 175 -13.77 -10.67 -8.49
C PRO A 175 -14.44 -11.90 -9.12
N SER A 176 -15.23 -12.64 -8.36
CA SER A 176 -15.98 -13.80 -8.85
C SER A 176 -16.92 -13.41 -9.99
N HIS A 177 -16.96 -14.21 -11.08
CA HIS A 177 -17.89 -13.98 -12.20
C HIS A 177 -19.38 -14.12 -11.79
N ARG A 178 -19.69 -15.02 -10.83
CA ARG A 178 -21.07 -15.33 -10.41
C ARG A 178 -21.84 -14.16 -9.80
N SER A 179 -21.16 -13.13 -9.30
CA SER A 179 -21.80 -11.97 -8.68
C SER A 179 -22.07 -10.81 -9.64
N ALA A 180 -21.53 -10.84 -10.86
CA ALA A 180 -21.87 -9.88 -11.92
C ALA A 180 -23.22 -10.21 -12.59
N GLU A 181 -23.58 -11.49 -12.68
CA GLU A 181 -24.80 -11.95 -13.36
C GLU A 181 -26.02 -12.09 -12.42
N ALA A 182 -25.80 -12.29 -11.11
CA ALA A 182 -26.89 -12.52 -10.15
C ALA A 182 -27.74 -11.29 -9.79
N ARG A 183 -27.62 -10.16 -10.51
CA ARG A 183 -28.35 -8.90 -10.21
C ARG A 183 -28.92 -8.15 -11.43
N ILE A 184 -28.89 -8.72 -12.64
CA ILE A 184 -29.50 -8.10 -13.84
C ILE A 184 -30.82 -8.78 -14.26
N THR A 185 -31.25 -9.86 -13.61
CA THR A 185 -32.62 -10.35 -13.80
C THR A 185 -33.58 -9.61 -12.88
N TYR A 186 -34.30 -8.66 -13.50
CA TYR A 186 -35.40 -7.85 -12.98
C TYR A 186 -36.48 -8.68 -12.28
#